data_AF-I3UCP8-F1
#
_entry.id   AF-I3UCP8-F1
#
_cell.length_a   1.000
_cell.length_b   1.000
_cell.length_c   1.000
_cell.angle_alpha   90.00
_cell.angle_beta   90.00
_cell.angle_gamma   90.00
#
_symmetry.space_group_name_H-M   'P 1'
#
loop_
_entity.id
_entity.type
_entity.pdbx_description
1 polymer ?
#
loop_
_entity_poly.entity_id
_entity_poly.type
_entity_poly.pdbx_seq_one_letter_code
_entity_poly.pdbx_strand_id
1 'polypeptide(L)'
;MPPLDPPDCITLRPADRPFWDRIVLSKARDNWTDVDLVSAAQLARAQSDIEELQRQIDVDGYVIEGKINPAAQMLETLSKRAIALTRVLQVHALATVGRSADTVDAAKLERDARQDDDDDLIPRLRAVK
;
A
#
# COMPACT_ATOMS: atom_id res chain seq x y z
N MET A 1 13.21 -5.45 7.57
CA MET A 1 12.26 -4.81 8.53
C MET A 1 10.78 -5.10 8.20
N PRO A 2 9.91 -5.33 9.21
CA PRO A 2 8.47 -5.58 8.98
C PRO A 2 7.71 -4.30 8.56
N PRO A 3 6.52 -4.42 7.91
CA PRO A 3 5.64 -3.29 7.61
C PRO A 3 5.22 -2.49 8.86
N LEU A 4 4.83 -1.23 8.67
CA LEU A 4 4.18 -0.45 9.73
C LEU A 4 2.82 -1.06 10.07
N ASP A 5 2.42 -1.01 11.33
CA ASP A 5 1.06 -1.40 11.73
C ASP A 5 0.08 -0.25 11.44
N PRO A 6 -1.18 -0.57 11.07
CA PRO A 6 -2.20 0.46 10.85
C PRO A 6 -2.53 1.21 12.15
N PRO A 7 -2.97 2.48 12.07
CA PRO A 7 -3.40 3.23 13.25
C PRO A 7 -4.59 2.57 13.96
N ASP A 8 -4.63 2.64 15.29
CA ASP A 8 -5.67 2.03 16.13
C ASP A 8 -7.10 2.45 15.76
N CYS A 9 -7.26 3.65 15.19
CA CYS A 9 -8.55 4.17 14.75
C CYS A 9 -9.08 3.53 13.45
N ILE A 10 -8.31 2.65 12.78
CA ILE A 10 -8.71 1.97 11.55
C ILE A 10 -8.42 0.47 11.60
N THR A 11 -9.47 -0.33 11.49
CA THR A 11 -9.37 -1.80 11.43
C THR A 11 -9.12 -2.32 10.00
N LEU A 12 -7.97 -2.93 9.71
CA LEU A 12 -7.79 -3.61 8.42
C LEU A 12 -8.40 -5.02 8.45
N ARG A 13 -9.17 -5.37 7.42
CA ARG A 13 -9.61 -6.75 7.15
C ARG A 13 -8.41 -7.56 6.65
N PRO A 14 -8.44 -8.91 6.76
CA PRO A 14 -7.39 -9.75 6.21
C PRO A 14 -7.10 -9.48 4.72
N ALA A 15 -8.13 -9.20 3.91
CA ALA A 15 -7.99 -8.88 2.49
C ALA A 15 -7.34 -7.51 2.22
N ASP A 16 -7.40 -6.57 3.16
CA ASP A 16 -6.80 -5.24 3.03
C ASP A 16 -5.28 -5.27 3.26
N ARG A 17 -4.79 -6.24 4.03
CA ARG A 17 -3.41 -6.31 4.51
C ARG A 17 -2.36 -6.32 3.39
N PRO A 18 -2.52 -7.10 2.30
CA PRO A 18 -1.56 -7.07 1.20
C PRO A 18 -1.44 -5.70 0.52
N PHE A 19 -2.55 -4.95 0.43
CA PHE A 19 -2.55 -3.60 -0.13
C PHE A 19 -1.88 -2.62 0.83
N TRP A 20 -2.22 -2.69 2.12
CA TRP A 20 -1.59 -1.89 3.16
C TRP A 20 -0.07 -2.04 3.15
N ASP A 21 0.43 -3.28 3.19
CA ASP A 21 1.86 -3.56 3.24
C ASP A 21 2.57 -2.94 2.03
N ARG A 22 2.00 -3.07 0.82
CA ARG A 22 2.54 -2.45 -0.41
C ARG A 22 2.54 -0.92 -0.35
N ILE A 23 1.48 -0.32 0.19
CA ILE A 23 1.37 1.14 0.33
C ILE A 23 2.42 1.64 1.32
N VAL A 24 2.52 1.05 2.52
CA VAL A 24 3.44 1.56 3.56
C VAL A 24 4.91 1.30 3.24
N LEU A 25 5.22 0.27 2.44
CA LEU A 25 6.58 0.00 1.97
C LEU A 25 7.03 0.90 0.81
N SER A 26 6.13 1.70 0.22
CA SER A 26 6.41 2.54 -0.95
C SER A 26 7.29 3.76 -0.66
N LYS A 27 7.39 4.18 0.61
CA LYS A 27 8.29 5.24 1.08
C LYS A 27 8.98 4.82 2.38
N ALA A 28 10.03 5.55 2.73
CA ALA A 28 10.78 5.32 3.97
C ALA A 28 9.87 5.39 5.20
N ARG A 29 10.15 4.53 6.20
CA ARG A 29 9.34 4.43 7.42
C ARG A 29 9.13 5.79 8.10
N ASP A 30 10.19 6.59 8.18
CA ASP A 30 10.17 7.89 8.88
C ASP A 30 9.44 9.00 8.09
N ASN A 31 9.07 8.73 6.83
CA ASN A 31 8.32 9.67 6.00
C ASN A 31 6.80 9.46 6.10
N TRP A 32 6.33 8.60 6.99
CA TRP A 32 4.91 8.42 7.27
C TRP A 32 4.48 9.29 8.45
N THR A 33 3.48 10.14 8.22
CA THR A 33 2.74 10.82 9.30
C THR A 33 1.51 10.00 9.69
N ASP A 34 0.95 10.23 10.89
CA ASP A 34 -0.29 9.56 11.32
C ASP A 34 -1.45 9.80 10.35
N VAL A 35 -1.55 11.02 9.79
CA VAL A 35 -2.57 11.37 8.79
C VAL A 35 -2.38 10.61 7.48
N ASP A 36 -1.12 10.40 7.08
CA ASP A 36 -0.81 9.57 5.91
C ASP A 36 -1.19 8.11 6.16
N LEU A 37 -0.93 7.58 7.36
CA LEU A 37 -1.28 6.21 7.72
C LEU A 37 -2.80 6.00 7.73
N VAL A 38 -3.58 6.99 8.18
CA VAL A 38 -5.05 6.99 8.05
C VAL A 38 -5.47 6.91 6.59
N SER A 39 -4.88 7.74 5.72
CA SER A 39 -5.20 7.79 4.30
C SER A 39 -4.75 6.51 3.55
N ALA A 40 -3.61 5.95 3.92
CA ALA A 40 -3.08 4.70 3.40
C ALA A 40 -3.99 3.51 3.75
N ALA A 41 -4.52 3.46 4.97
CA ALA A 41 -5.43 2.39 5.38
C ALA A 41 -6.77 2.49 4.64
N GLN A 42 -7.27 3.70 4.40
CA GLN A 42 -8.45 3.91 3.56
C GLN A 42 -8.21 3.52 2.11
N LEU A 43 -7.01 3.79 1.57
CA LEU A 43 -6.61 3.38 0.23
C LEU A 43 -6.53 1.85 0.11
N ALA A 44 -5.94 1.17 1.11
CA ALA A 44 -5.86 -0.28 1.14
C ALA A 44 -7.24 -0.94 1.10
N ARG A 45 -8.18 -0.45 1.93
CA ARG A 45 -9.58 -0.90 1.93
C ARG A 45 -10.24 -0.70 0.56
N ALA A 46 -10.09 0.49 -0.02
CA ALA A 46 -10.67 0.78 -1.33
C ALA A 46 -10.11 -0.13 -2.43
N GLN A 47 -8.80 -0.42 -2.42
CA GLN A 47 -8.18 -1.34 -3.37
C GLN A 47 -8.68 -2.78 -3.19
N SER A 48 -8.82 -3.25 -1.94
CA SER A 48 -9.41 -4.56 -1.67
C SER A 48 -10.85 -4.66 -2.16
N ASP A 49 -11.67 -3.62 -1.93
CA ASP A 49 -13.07 -3.59 -2.37
C ASP A 49 -13.19 -3.53 -3.90
N ILE A 50 -12.29 -2.82 -4.58
CA ILE A 50 -12.22 -2.80 -6.05
C ILE A 50 -11.98 -4.21 -6.60
N GLU A 51 -11.03 -4.96 -6.05
CA GLU A 51 -10.75 -6.33 -6.49
C GLU A 51 -11.94 -7.28 -6.22
N GLU A 52 -12.68 -7.06 -5.13
CA GLU A 52 -13.88 -7.85 -4.85
C GLU A 52 -15.02 -7.55 -5.83
N LEU A 53 -15.26 -6.27 -6.13
CA LEU A 53 -16.24 -5.87 -7.14
C LEU A 53 -15.83 -6.35 -8.53
N GLN A 54 -14.54 -6.32 -8.87
CA GLN A 54 -14.06 -6.82 -10.15
C GLN A 54 -14.33 -8.32 -10.29
N ARG A 55 -14.05 -9.13 -9.26
CA ARG A 55 -14.40 -10.55 -9.26
C ARG A 55 -15.90 -10.79 -9.46
N GLN A 56 -16.75 -9.95 -8.87
CA GLN A 56 -18.19 -10.04 -9.10
C GLN A 56 -18.55 -9.71 -10.56
N ILE A 57 -17.99 -8.63 -11.11
CA ILE A 57 -18.21 -8.22 -12.50
C ILE A 57 -17.69 -9.27 -13.50
N ASP A 58 -16.60 -9.97 -13.19
CA ASP A 58 -16.07 -11.04 -14.04
C ASP A 58 -17.06 -12.21 -14.18
N VAL A 59 -17.91 -12.43 -13.16
CA VAL A 59 -18.97 -13.45 -13.18
C VAL A 59 -20.26 -12.91 -13.80
N ASP A 60 -20.71 -11.74 -13.36
CA ASP A 60 -22.02 -11.18 -13.71
C ASP A 60 -22.02 -10.41 -15.06
N GLY A 61 -20.84 -9.99 -15.51
CA GLY A 61 -20.65 -9.08 -16.63
C GLY A 61 -20.94 -7.60 -16.28
N TYR A 62 -20.63 -6.72 -17.23
CA TYR A 62 -20.86 -5.27 -17.08
C TYR A 62 -22.32 -4.84 -17.26
N VAL A 63 -23.17 -5.71 -17.81
CA VAL A 63 -24.58 -5.43 -18.10
C VAL A 63 -25.45 -6.57 -17.56
N ILE A 64 -26.39 -6.24 -16.68
CA ILE A 64 -27.36 -7.16 -16.09
C ILE A 64 -28.75 -6.67 -16.50
N GLU A 65 -29.54 -7.53 -17.15
CA GLU A 65 -30.91 -7.22 -17.59
C GLU A 65 -31.02 -5.91 -18.39
N GLY A 66 -30.04 -5.63 -19.25
CA GLY A 66 -30.01 -4.43 -20.09
C GLY A 66 -29.63 -3.13 -19.37
N LYS A 67 -29.23 -3.20 -18.09
CA LYS A 67 -28.74 -2.06 -17.29
C LYS A 67 -27.28 -2.27 -16.90
N ILE A 68 -26.57 -1.17 -16.66
CA ILE A 68 -25.19 -1.23 -16.15
C ILE A 68 -25.19 -1.92 -14.79
N ASN A 69 -24.33 -2.91 -14.62
CA ASN A 69 -24.14 -3.62 -13.35
C ASN A 69 -23.85 -2.61 -12.21
N PRO A 70 -24.63 -2.59 -11.12
CA PRO A 70 -24.35 -1.72 -9.97
C PRO A 70 -22.95 -1.88 -9.39
N ALA A 71 -22.37 -3.10 -9.44
CA ALA A 71 -21.00 -3.35 -9.01
C ALA A 71 -19.99 -2.56 -9.86
N ALA A 72 -20.21 -2.47 -11.18
CA ALA A 72 -19.36 -1.68 -12.07
C ALA A 72 -19.45 -0.17 -11.78
N GLN A 73 -20.63 0.33 -11.39
CA GLN A 73 -20.78 1.73 -10.98
C GLN A 73 -20.06 2.02 -9.65
N MET A 74 -20.14 1.09 -8.70
CA MET A 74 -19.42 1.20 -7.43
C MET A 74 -17.91 1.11 -7.62
N LEU A 75 -17.45 0.21 -8.50
CA LEU A 75 -16.03 0.05 -8.84
C LEU A 75 -15.44 1.36 -9.37
N GLU A 76 -16.15 2.04 -10.28
CA GLU A 76 -15.72 3.35 -10.81
C GLU A 76 -15.65 4.42 -9.70
N THR A 77 -16.60 4.39 -8.77
CA THR A 77 -16.63 5.32 -7.62
C THR A 77 -15.44 5.10 -6.68
N LEU A 78 -15.17 3.85 -6.32
CA LEU A 78 -14.03 3.50 -5.49
C LEU A 78 -12.69 3.75 -6.19
N SER A 79 -12.61 3.53 -7.50
CA SER A 79 -11.42 3.81 -8.30
C SER A 79 -11.07 5.29 -8.28
N LYS A 80 -12.05 6.17 -8.44
CA LYS A 80 -11.86 7.63 -8.29
C LYS A 80 -11.40 8.01 -6.88
N ARG A 81 -12.00 7.41 -5.85
CA ARG A 81 -11.59 7.61 -4.46
C ARG A 81 -10.15 7.16 -4.22
N ALA A 82 -9.75 6.01 -4.75
CA ALA A 82 -8.39 5.48 -4.63
C ALA A 82 -7.36 6.40 -5.31
N ILE A 83 -7.68 6.95 -6.48
CA ILE A 83 -6.84 7.95 -7.16
C ILE A 83 -6.70 9.21 -6.29
N ALA A 84 -7.79 9.70 -5.71
CA ALA A 84 -7.76 10.88 -4.84
C ALA A 84 -6.87 10.65 -3.60
N LEU A 85 -7.02 9.51 -2.92
CA LEU A 85 -6.19 9.14 -1.77
C LEU A 85 -4.71 9.00 -2.15
N THR A 86 -4.41 8.39 -3.30
CA THR A 86 -3.04 8.28 -3.82
C THR A 86 -2.40 9.66 -4.01
N ARG A 87 -3.16 10.62 -4.57
CA ARG A 87 -2.68 12.00 -4.75
C ARG A 87 -2.41 12.70 -3.42
N VAL A 88 -3.27 12.50 -2.41
CA VAL A 88 -3.06 13.06 -1.06
C VAL A 88 -1.72 12.55 -0.48
N LEU A 89 -1.47 11.25 -0.57
CA LEU A 89 -0.22 10.65 -0.06
C LEU A 89 1.02 11.19 -0.78
N GLN A 90 0.95 11.41 -2.09
CA GLN A 90 2.06 11.99 -2.87
C GLN A 90 2.31 13.47 -2.52
N VAL A 91 1.26 14.26 -2.34
CA VAL A 91 1.39 15.69 -1.99
C VAL A 91 2.01 15.85 -0.61
N HIS A 92 1.57 15.07 0.38
CA HIS A 92 2.17 15.11 1.71
C HIS A 92 3.63 14.65 1.70
N ALA A 93 3.99 13.64 0.91
CA ALA A 93 5.39 13.23 0.76
C ALA A 93 6.28 14.37 0.24
N LEU A 94 5.79 15.18 -0.70
CA LEU A 94 6.52 16.35 -1.20
C LEU A 94 6.61 17.47 -0.17
N ALA A 95 5.56 17.68 0.62
CA ALA A 95 5.48 18.74 1.63
C ALA A 95 6.31 18.44 2.89
N THR A 96 6.34 17.19 3.34
CA THR A 96 7.00 16.77 4.59
C THR A 96 8.52 16.66 4.44
N VAL A 97 9.02 16.27 3.26
CA VAL A 97 10.43 15.83 3.11
C VAL A 97 11.31 16.85 2.37
N GLY A 98 10.74 17.89 1.77
CA GLY A 98 11.53 18.89 1.02
C GLY A 98 12.11 18.34 -0.30
N ARG A 99 12.67 19.23 -1.14
CA ARG A 99 12.92 18.96 -2.57
C ARG A 99 14.12 18.03 -2.84
N SER A 100 13.80 16.75 -3.07
CA SER A 100 14.17 15.92 -4.23
C SER A 100 15.60 15.36 -4.46
N ALA A 101 16.68 15.82 -3.82
CA ALA A 101 17.99 15.19 -4.05
C ALA A 101 18.31 14.08 -3.04
N ASP A 102 18.32 14.40 -1.75
CA ASP A 102 18.71 13.46 -0.69
C ASP A 102 17.70 12.32 -0.46
N THR A 103 16.46 12.51 -0.91
CA THR A 103 15.36 11.57 -0.67
C THR A 103 15.41 10.35 -1.57
N VAL A 104 15.93 10.49 -2.79
CA VAL A 104 16.07 9.38 -3.74
C VAL A 104 17.14 8.41 -3.26
N ASP A 105 18.27 8.94 -2.77
CA ASP A 105 19.38 8.15 -2.28
C ASP A 105 19.03 7.42 -0.98
N ALA A 106 18.34 8.09 -0.05
CA ALA A 106 17.86 7.45 1.19
C ALA A 106 16.83 6.34 0.92
N ALA A 107 15.83 6.59 0.04
CA ALA A 107 14.81 5.59 -0.31
C ALA A 107 15.38 4.44 -1.15
N LYS A 108 16.47 4.65 -1.89
CA LYS A 108 17.21 3.59 -2.57
C LYS A 108 18.00 2.76 -1.56
N LEU A 109 18.76 3.40 -0.67
CA LEU A 109 19.54 2.74 0.37
C LEU A 109 18.66 1.83 1.25
N GLU A 110 17.47 2.29 1.65
CA GLU A 110 16.56 1.46 2.44
C GLU A 110 15.98 0.27 1.64
N ARG A 111 15.75 0.42 0.34
CA ARG A 111 15.32 -0.70 -0.51
C ARG A 111 16.42 -1.73 -0.68
N ASP A 112 17.66 -1.27 -0.91
CA ASP A 112 18.82 -2.13 -1.06
C ASP A 112 19.08 -2.88 0.26
N ALA A 113 19.03 -2.19 1.42
CA ALA A 113 19.19 -2.81 2.73
C ALA A 113 18.13 -3.88 3.05
N ARG A 114 16.88 -3.72 2.56
CA ARG A 114 15.83 -4.76 2.71
C ARG A 114 16.08 -5.98 1.83
N GLN A 115 16.82 -5.85 0.73
CA GLN A 115 17.21 -6.97 -0.13
C GLN A 115 18.41 -7.72 0.47
N ASP A 116 19.33 -7.00 1.12
CA ASP A 116 20.54 -7.59 1.72
C ASP A 116 20.28 -8.31 3.07
N ASP A 117 19.21 -7.97 3.81
CA ASP A 117 18.79 -8.65 5.05
C ASP A 117 18.49 -10.18 4.87
N ASP A 118 18.32 -10.66 3.63
CA ASP A 118 18.13 -12.08 3.29
C ASP A 118 19.45 -12.86 3.08
N ASP A 119 20.61 -12.17 3.13
CA ASP A 119 21.91 -12.81 2.95
C ASP A 119 22.54 -13.24 4.29
N ASP A 120 23.04 -14.49 4.32
CA ASP A 120 23.57 -15.28 5.44
C ASP A 120 24.77 -14.62 6.16
N LEU A 121 24.55 -13.49 6.84
CA LEU A 121 25.57 -12.70 7.55
C LEU A 121 25.80 -13.16 9.00
N ILE A 122 25.34 -14.35 9.38
CA ILE A 122 25.68 -14.95 10.67
C ILE A 122 26.73 -16.05 10.44
N PRO A 123 28.02 -15.80 10.73
CA PRO A 123 29.04 -16.84 10.68
C PRO A 123 28.67 -18.00 11.61
N ARG A 124 28.22 -19.12 11.03
CA ARG A 124 28.04 -20.35 11.80
C ARG A 124 29.42 -20.87 12.19
N LEU A 125 29.76 -20.73 13.48
CA LEU A 125 30.95 -21.32 14.08
C LEU A 125 31.08 -22.80 13.67
N ARG A 126 31.97 -23.10 12.73
CA ARG A 126 32.42 -24.47 12.49
C ARG A 126 33.24 -24.90 13.70
N ALA A 127 32.67 -25.75 14.54
CA ALA A 127 33.43 -26.45 15.56
C ALA A 127 34.56 -27.24 14.87
N VAL A 128 35.80 -26.86 15.14
CA VAL A 128 37.00 -27.57 14.68
C VAL A 128 37.19 -28.77 15.60
N LYS A 129 37.38 -29.94 14.99
CA LYS A 129 37.57 -31.25 15.62
C LYS A 129 38.95 -31.38 16.27
#